data_AF-A0AAW1VX55-F1
#
_entry.id   AF-A0AAW1VX55-F1
#
_cell.length_a   1.000
_cell.length_b   1.000
_cell.length_c   1.000
_cell.angle_alpha   90.00
_cell.angle_beta   90.00
_cell.angle_gamma   90.00
#
_symmetry.space_group_name_H-M   'P 1'
#
loop_
_entity.id
_entity.type
_entity.pdbx_description
1 polymer ?
#
loop_
_entity_poly.entity_id
_entity_poly.type
_entity_poly.pdbx_seq_one_letter_code
_entity_poly.pdbx_strand_id
1 'polypeptide(L)'
;MIELSKQELKASYWYILNNCDEIAEYKMEPEDLLKAESLDNVDQRHKEEFSNWFRKGVTSLYDEGLLNEEMYVLAKSPDRRSVQYPGCIANDIRWSVKQMERYRTTQDSGVTTLGRTWINLAPFMWYNSHPEKLKFNYHLTSLNVNTRWYDDDPYVLASQTQKVFYLDDPKLGHPWRVVQQIQYRHVFDVPENEEDEMEDDIDSDSNGNDINNEWEDPNDDDDESTDDDLMEES
;
A
#
# COMPACT_ATOMS: atom_id res chain seq x y z
N MET A 1 -12.59 1.73 22.72
CA MET A 1 -11.52 2.70 23.04
C MET A 1 -10.60 2.01 24.02
N ILE A 2 -9.30 2.00 23.74
CA ILE A 2 -8.28 1.46 24.63
C ILE A 2 -7.42 2.59 25.17
N GLU A 3 -6.79 2.38 26.31
CA GLU A 3 -5.80 3.32 26.84
C GLU A 3 -4.42 2.69 26.68
N LEU A 4 -3.52 3.38 25.99
CA LEU A 4 -2.13 2.98 25.87
C LEU A 4 -1.42 3.22 27.20
N SER A 5 -0.62 2.25 27.63
CA SER A 5 0.30 2.43 28.73
C SER A 5 1.33 3.53 28.39
N LYS A 6 1.99 4.08 29.42
CA LYS A 6 3.05 5.08 29.20
C LYS A 6 4.19 4.55 28.33
N GLN A 7 4.50 3.26 28.45
CA GLN A 7 5.55 2.60 27.67
C GLN A 7 5.12 2.44 26.21
N GLU A 8 3.90 1.97 25.97
CA GLU A 8 3.35 1.86 24.61
C GLU A 8 3.29 3.23 23.93
N LEU A 9 2.81 4.25 24.63
CA LEU A 9 2.73 5.62 24.10
C LEU A 9 4.12 6.18 23.75
N LYS A 10 5.11 5.98 24.64
CA LYS A 10 6.48 6.43 24.39
C LYS A 10 7.07 5.71 23.17
N ALA A 11 6.89 4.39 23.08
CA ALA A 11 7.41 3.58 22.00
C ALA A 11 6.72 3.91 20.65
N SER A 12 5.40 4.08 20.64
CA SER A 12 4.66 4.46 19.42
C SER A 12 5.03 5.86 18.96
N TYR A 13 5.18 6.81 19.89
CA TYR A 13 5.53 8.18 19.54
C TYR A 13 6.96 8.27 19.00
N TRP A 14 7.91 7.58 19.63
CA TRP A 14 9.26 7.43 19.07
C TRP A 14 9.22 6.86 17.66
N TYR A 15 8.43 5.81 17.42
CA TYR A 15 8.33 5.19 16.10
C TYR A 15 7.82 6.19 15.05
N ILE A 16 6.77 6.96 15.36
CA ILE A 16 6.24 8.01 14.49
C ILE A 16 7.33 9.02 14.16
N LEU A 17 7.97 9.60 15.17
CA LEU A 17 9.00 10.62 14.96
C LEU A 17 10.19 10.09 14.16
N ASN A 18 10.69 8.89 14.49
CA ASN A 18 11.84 8.30 13.83
C ASN A 18 11.56 7.94 12.36
N ASN A 19 10.30 7.69 11.99
CA ASN A 19 9.88 7.34 10.62
C ASN A 19 9.16 8.48 9.89
N CYS A 20 9.06 9.67 10.48
CA CYS A 20 8.47 10.86 9.87
C CYS A 20 9.55 11.60 9.07
N ASP A 21 9.32 11.77 7.76
CA ASP A 21 10.27 12.40 6.84
C ASP A 21 10.27 13.92 7.01
N GLU A 22 9.12 14.49 7.38
CA GLU A 22 8.91 15.92 7.57
C GLU A 22 9.82 16.50 8.67
N ILE A 23 10.26 15.67 9.62
CA ILE A 23 11.14 16.10 10.72
C ILE A 23 12.58 15.60 10.58
N ALA A 24 12.96 15.08 9.40
CA ALA A 24 14.28 14.49 9.18
C ALA A 24 15.42 15.46 9.55
N GLU A 25 15.26 16.76 9.28
CA GLU A 25 16.23 17.82 9.61
C GLU A 25 16.50 17.94 11.11
N TYR A 26 15.53 17.61 11.95
CA TYR A 26 15.65 17.72 13.42
C TYR A 26 16.31 16.50 14.07
N LYS A 27 16.50 15.39 13.35
CA LYS A 27 16.96 14.11 13.94
C LYS A 27 18.46 14.10 14.28
N MET A 28 19.27 14.79 13.47
CA MET A 28 20.73 14.71 13.55
C MET A 28 21.31 15.51 14.72
N GLU A 29 20.83 16.73 14.93
CA GLU A 29 21.39 17.65 15.94
C GLU A 29 21.41 17.03 17.36
N PRO A 30 20.33 16.42 17.89
CA PRO A 30 20.35 15.81 19.21
C PRO A 30 21.31 14.62 19.29
N GLU A 31 21.42 13.83 18.22
CA GLU A 31 22.30 12.66 18.19
C GLU A 31 23.77 13.08 18.31
N ASP A 32 24.17 14.15 17.60
CA ASP A 32 25.52 14.69 17.63
C ASP A 32 25.86 15.29 18.99
N LEU A 33 24.90 15.96 19.65
CA LEU A 33 25.06 16.45 21.02
C LEU A 33 25.29 15.29 22.01
N LEU A 34 24.54 14.19 21.87
CA LEU A 34 24.70 13.01 22.72
C LEU A 34 26.06 12.33 22.52
N LYS A 35 26.52 12.20 21.26
CA LYS A 35 27.84 11.65 20.90
C LYS A 35 28.99 12.49 21.44
N ALA A 36 28.84 13.82 21.43
CA ALA A 36 29.84 14.74 21.96
C ALA A 36 29.99 14.62 23.49
N GLU A 37 28.90 14.30 24.20
CA GLU A 37 28.93 14.06 25.64
C GLU A 37 29.50 12.67 25.99
N SER A 38 29.05 11.62 25.30
CA SER A 38 29.56 10.26 25.46
C SER A 38 29.15 9.36 24.30
N LEU A 39 30.04 8.47 23.88
CA LEU A 39 29.76 7.43 22.88
C LEU A 39 29.00 6.23 23.45
N ASP A 40 28.76 6.18 24.76
CA ASP A 40 28.06 5.08 25.40
C ASP A 40 26.55 5.17 25.18
N ASN A 41 25.96 4.07 24.70
CA ASN A 41 24.50 3.88 24.56
C ASN A 41 23.77 5.03 23.81
N VAL A 42 24.43 5.63 22.81
CA VAL A 42 23.90 6.80 22.07
C VAL A 42 22.50 6.52 21.51
N ASP A 43 22.29 5.38 20.86
CA ASP A 43 20.99 5.03 20.27
C ASP A 43 19.86 4.98 21.32
N GLN A 44 20.16 4.40 22.48
CA GLN A 44 19.18 4.30 23.57
C GLN A 44 18.88 5.67 24.17
N ARG A 45 19.91 6.49 24.42
CA ARG A 45 19.74 7.86 24.92
C ARG A 45 18.95 8.70 23.94
N HIS A 46 19.27 8.61 22.64
CA HIS A 46 18.57 9.33 21.59
C HIS A 46 17.10 8.95 21.55
N LYS A 47 16.79 7.64 21.54
CA LYS A 47 15.40 7.12 21.65
C LYS A 47 14.66 7.63 22.89
N GLU A 48 15.36 7.85 24.00
CA GLU A 48 14.75 8.31 25.25
C GLU A 48 14.56 9.82 25.35
N GLU A 49 15.47 10.60 24.79
CA GLU A 49 15.56 12.05 24.96
C GLU A 49 14.95 12.84 23.78
N PHE A 50 15.00 12.28 22.57
CA PHE A 50 14.63 12.96 21.33
C PHE A 50 13.21 13.55 21.38
N SER A 51 12.22 12.78 21.84
CA SER A 51 10.82 13.23 21.90
C SER A 51 10.64 14.49 22.75
N ASN A 52 11.40 14.62 23.84
CA ASN A 52 11.35 15.79 24.72
C ASN A 52 12.11 16.97 24.12
N TRP A 53 13.27 16.71 23.52
CA TRP A 53 14.06 17.72 22.84
C TRP A 53 13.27 18.33 21.68
N PHE A 54 12.72 17.49 20.80
CA PHE A 54 11.90 17.89 19.66
C PHE A 54 10.72 18.74 20.10
N ARG A 55 9.99 18.28 21.14
CA ARG A 55 8.86 19.03 21.69
C ARG A 55 9.24 20.44 22.18
N LYS A 56 10.38 20.57 22.86
CA LYS A 56 10.87 21.87 23.36
C LYS A 56 11.24 22.80 22.20
N GLY A 57 12.02 22.31 21.24
CA GLY A 57 12.44 23.09 20.07
C GLY A 57 11.26 23.58 19.25
N VAL A 58 10.35 22.67 18.86
CA VAL A 58 9.15 22.99 18.09
C VAL A 58 8.24 23.98 18.82
N THR A 59 8.05 23.83 20.14
CA THR A 59 7.21 24.76 20.91
C THR A 59 7.79 26.17 20.87
N SER A 60 9.12 26.34 21.00
CA SER A 60 9.76 27.66 20.93
C SER A 60 9.56 28.30 19.55
N LEU A 61 9.83 27.55 18.47
CA LEU A 61 9.69 28.06 17.10
C LEU A 61 8.24 28.41 16.74
N TYR A 62 7.29 27.64 17.27
CA TYR A 62 5.86 27.92 17.10
C TYR A 62 5.43 29.19 17.83
N ASP A 63 5.88 29.39 19.08
CA ASP A 63 5.59 30.59 19.86
C ASP A 63 6.19 31.86 19.21
N GLU A 64 7.28 31.70 18.46
CA GLU A 64 7.90 32.75 17.62
C GLU A 64 7.17 32.98 16.27
N GLY A 65 6.17 32.17 15.94
CA GLY A 65 5.41 32.26 14.69
C GLY A 65 6.14 31.75 13.45
N LEU A 66 7.22 30.97 13.63
CA LEU A 66 8.08 30.46 12.54
C LEU A 66 7.66 29.08 12.04
N LEU A 67 6.61 28.49 12.61
CA LEU A 67 6.23 27.10 12.36
C LEU A 67 4.73 26.95 12.17
N ASN A 68 4.32 25.98 11.35
CA ASN A 68 2.91 25.66 11.14
C ASN A 68 2.31 24.87 12.32
N GLU A 69 0.98 24.85 12.39
CA GLU A 69 0.24 24.12 13.43
C GLU A 69 0.48 22.61 13.36
N GLU A 70 0.69 22.05 12.18
CA GLU A 70 0.91 20.61 11.99
C GLU A 70 2.15 20.11 12.72
N MET A 71 3.28 20.81 12.58
CA MET A 71 4.51 20.48 13.31
C MET A 71 4.35 20.64 14.82
N TYR A 72 3.63 21.68 15.25
CA TYR A 72 3.33 21.87 16.66
C TYR A 72 2.51 20.72 17.23
N VAL A 73 1.47 20.28 16.52
CA VAL A 73 0.64 19.13 16.92
C VAL A 73 1.45 17.85 16.92
N LEU A 74 2.31 17.61 15.92
CA LEU A 74 3.20 16.45 15.86
C LEU A 74 4.11 16.38 17.10
N ALA A 75 4.62 17.51 17.58
CA ALA A 75 5.44 17.60 18.79
C ALA A 75 4.66 17.34 20.10
N LYS A 76 3.33 17.51 20.09
CA LYS A 76 2.46 17.18 21.23
C LYS A 76 2.05 15.72 21.11
N SER A 77 2.91 14.83 21.60
CA SER A 77 2.67 13.38 21.86
C SER A 77 1.22 12.90 21.69
N PRO A 78 0.97 11.74 21.05
CA PRO A 78 -0.37 11.22 20.78
C PRO A 78 -1.29 11.17 22.02
N ASP A 79 -2.62 11.24 21.78
CA ASP A 79 -3.61 10.97 22.83
C ASP A 79 -3.43 9.54 23.35
N ARG A 80 -3.48 9.38 24.67
CA ARG A 80 -3.39 8.08 25.35
C ARG A 80 -4.56 7.16 25.01
N ARG A 81 -5.71 7.74 24.67
CA ARG A 81 -6.90 7.01 24.25
C ARG A 81 -6.79 6.72 22.77
N SER A 82 -6.62 5.45 22.45
CA SER A 82 -6.59 4.97 21.07
C SER A 82 -7.91 4.28 20.71
N VAL A 83 -8.30 4.43 19.45
CA VAL A 83 -9.43 3.70 18.88
C VAL A 83 -8.89 2.46 18.18
N GLN A 84 -9.40 1.29 18.57
CA GLN A 84 -9.11 0.06 17.87
C GLN A 84 -10.15 -0.17 16.79
N TYR A 85 -9.67 -0.53 15.60
CA TYR A 85 -10.52 -0.90 14.48
C TYR A 85 -10.27 -2.37 14.13
N PRO A 86 -11.33 -3.18 13.94
CA PRO A 86 -11.18 -4.57 13.50
C PRO A 86 -10.67 -4.66 12.04
N GLY A 87 -10.68 -3.55 11.32
CA GLY A 87 -10.06 -3.39 10.01
C GLY A 87 -10.10 -1.93 9.58
N CYS A 88 -9.24 -1.56 8.64
CA CYS A 88 -9.19 -0.23 8.04
C CYS A 88 -8.84 -0.34 6.55
N ILE A 89 -9.06 0.73 5.79
CA ILE A 89 -8.52 0.87 4.44
C ILE A 89 -7.42 1.92 4.52
N ALA A 90 -6.22 1.57 4.08
CA ALA A 90 -5.09 2.48 4.00
C ALA A 90 -4.32 2.20 2.70
N ASN A 91 -4.04 3.23 1.92
CA ASN A 91 -3.44 3.14 0.58
C ASN A 91 -4.22 2.17 -0.33
N ASP A 92 -5.56 2.29 -0.32
CA ASP A 92 -6.49 1.41 -1.06
C ASP A 92 -6.45 -0.08 -0.68
N ILE A 93 -5.67 -0.42 0.34
CA ILE A 93 -5.56 -1.78 0.86
C ILE A 93 -6.48 -1.95 2.05
N ARG A 94 -7.33 -2.98 2.01
CA ARG A 94 -8.13 -3.41 3.16
C ARG A 94 -7.29 -4.26 4.12
N TRP A 95 -7.06 -3.70 5.29
CA TRP A 95 -6.47 -4.34 6.46
C TRP A 95 -7.57 -4.88 7.37
N SER A 96 -7.36 -6.06 7.94
CA SER A 96 -8.30 -6.69 8.87
C SER A 96 -7.53 -7.49 9.90
N VAL A 97 -7.98 -7.47 11.16
CA VAL A 97 -7.35 -8.26 12.21
C VAL A 97 -7.64 -9.74 11.99
N LYS A 98 -6.70 -10.62 12.39
CA LYS A 98 -6.80 -12.07 12.20
C LYS A 98 -8.13 -12.68 12.63
N GLN A 99 -8.69 -12.19 13.74
CA GLN A 99 -9.99 -12.66 14.23
C GLN A 99 -11.10 -12.46 13.20
N MET A 100 -11.07 -11.38 12.42
CA MET A 100 -12.03 -11.09 11.36
C MET A 100 -11.80 -11.93 10.10
N GLU A 101 -10.57 -12.38 9.87
CA GLU A 101 -10.22 -13.22 8.71
C GLU A 101 -10.45 -14.71 8.97
N ARG A 102 -10.69 -15.15 10.22
CA ARG A 102 -10.82 -16.57 10.66
C ARG A 102 -11.82 -17.45 9.90
N TYR A 103 -12.75 -16.87 9.13
CA TYR A 103 -13.71 -17.62 8.32
C TYR A 103 -13.56 -17.38 6.81
N ARG A 104 -12.52 -16.65 6.38
CA ARG A 104 -12.25 -16.36 4.97
C ARG A 104 -11.35 -17.44 4.38
N THR A 105 -11.53 -17.76 3.11
CA THR A 105 -10.68 -18.74 2.40
C THR A 105 -9.25 -18.23 2.17
N THR A 106 -9.05 -16.92 2.14
CA THR A 106 -7.75 -16.25 2.11
C THR A 106 -7.32 -15.87 3.54
N GLN A 107 -7.01 -16.87 4.35
CA GLN A 107 -6.46 -16.68 5.69
C GLN A 107 -4.93 -16.66 5.66
N ASP A 108 -4.35 -16.01 6.67
CA ASP A 108 -2.92 -15.67 6.79
C ASP A 108 -2.50 -14.44 6.01
N SER A 109 -3.31 -13.36 6.02
CA SER A 109 -2.78 -12.07 5.60
C SER A 109 -1.73 -11.59 6.60
N GLY A 110 -0.56 -11.23 6.12
CA GLY A 110 0.45 -10.51 6.87
C GLY A 110 0.84 -9.21 6.19
N VAL A 111 1.73 -8.53 6.87
CA VAL A 111 2.34 -7.28 6.45
C VAL A 111 3.78 -7.58 6.06
N THR A 112 4.31 -6.95 5.03
CA THR A 112 5.77 -6.89 4.80
C THR A 112 6.22 -5.46 4.54
N THR A 113 7.44 -5.08 4.91
CA THR A 113 7.95 -3.72 4.67
C THR A 113 8.66 -3.58 3.32
N LEU A 114 8.51 -2.41 2.69
CA LEU A 114 9.14 -2.07 1.42
C LEU A 114 10.67 -1.93 1.55
N GLY A 115 11.42 -2.45 0.57
CA GLY A 115 12.88 -2.24 0.44
C GLY A 115 13.78 -3.15 1.27
N ARG A 116 13.24 -3.92 2.21
CA ARG A 116 13.94 -5.01 2.88
C ARG A 116 12.92 -6.07 3.27
N THR A 117 13.11 -7.32 2.86
CA THR A 117 12.21 -8.42 3.17
C THR A 117 12.02 -8.52 4.67
N TRP A 118 10.96 -7.95 5.26
CA TRP A 118 10.61 -8.13 6.68
C TRP A 118 9.12 -8.33 6.83
N ILE A 119 8.76 -9.46 7.39
CA ILE A 119 7.48 -10.12 7.17
C ILE A 119 6.80 -10.33 8.54
N ASN A 120 5.63 -9.71 8.72
CA ASN A 120 4.80 -9.67 9.93
C ASN A 120 3.58 -10.58 9.75
N LEU A 121 3.34 -11.47 10.70
CA LEU A 121 2.05 -12.14 10.88
C LEU A 121 1.33 -11.63 12.10
N ALA A 122 0.00 -11.52 11.96
CA ALA A 122 -0.89 -11.58 13.11
C ALA A 122 -0.74 -12.94 13.84
N PRO A 123 -0.41 -12.94 15.15
CA PRO A 123 -0.46 -11.82 16.07
C PRO A 123 0.91 -11.12 16.22
N PHE A 124 1.11 -9.96 15.59
CA PHE A 124 2.20 -9.02 15.91
C PHE A 124 3.61 -9.63 15.99
N MET A 125 3.92 -10.61 15.13
CA MET A 125 5.21 -11.30 15.15
C MET A 125 6.01 -10.90 13.92
N TRP A 126 7.17 -10.29 14.15
CA TRP A 126 8.16 -10.09 13.10
C TRP A 126 8.98 -11.36 12.95
N TYR A 127 8.94 -11.99 11.78
CA TYR A 127 9.81 -13.12 11.51
C TYR A 127 11.14 -12.69 10.93
N ASN A 128 12.16 -13.49 11.21
CA ASN A 128 13.47 -13.31 10.65
C ASN A 128 13.47 -13.71 9.17
N SER A 129 13.51 -12.70 8.31
CA SER A 129 13.59 -12.84 6.86
C SER A 129 14.92 -12.34 6.32
N HIS A 130 15.97 -12.44 7.13
CA HIS A 130 17.33 -12.22 6.66
C HIS A 130 17.62 -13.22 5.53
N PRO A 131 18.29 -12.82 4.43
CA PRO A 131 18.45 -13.69 3.26
C PRO A 131 19.00 -15.09 3.57
N GLU A 132 19.88 -15.20 4.56
CA GLU A 132 20.44 -16.49 5.03
C GLU A 132 19.42 -17.42 5.73
N LYS A 133 18.35 -16.85 6.26
CA LYS A 133 17.26 -17.56 6.95
C LYS A 133 16.11 -17.90 6.01
N LEU A 134 16.07 -17.29 4.83
CA LEU A 134 15.09 -17.58 3.79
C LEU A 134 15.53 -18.77 2.93
N LYS A 135 14.55 -19.43 2.31
CA LYS A 135 14.76 -20.43 1.28
C LYS A 135 14.12 -19.95 -0.01
N PHE A 136 14.93 -19.82 -1.04
CA PHE A 136 14.47 -19.45 -2.37
C PHE A 136 14.40 -20.72 -3.21
N ASN A 137 13.23 -21.00 -3.79
CA ASN A 137 13.04 -22.13 -4.69
C ASN A 137 12.19 -21.68 -5.88
N TYR A 138 12.81 -21.64 -7.06
CA TYR A 138 12.22 -21.02 -8.25
C TYR A 138 11.76 -19.58 -7.95
N HIS A 139 10.48 -19.28 -8.16
CA HIS A 139 9.84 -17.99 -7.91
C HIS A 139 9.22 -17.87 -6.50
N LEU A 140 9.45 -18.85 -5.62
CA LEU A 140 8.89 -18.87 -4.27
C LEU A 140 9.94 -18.52 -3.23
N THR A 141 9.52 -17.70 -2.27
CA THR A 141 10.30 -17.38 -1.07
C THR A 141 9.65 -18.04 0.13
N SER A 142 10.40 -18.89 0.82
CA SER A 142 9.94 -19.58 2.02
C SER A 142 10.64 -19.03 3.27
N LEU A 143 9.83 -18.82 4.29
CA LEU A 143 10.15 -18.23 5.58
C LEU A 143 10.01 -19.29 6.67
N ASN A 144 10.90 -19.29 7.66
CA ASN A 144 10.77 -20.10 8.87
C ASN A 144 10.03 -19.33 9.98
N VAL A 145 8.85 -19.78 10.38
CA VAL A 145 8.04 -19.06 11.39
C VAL A 145 8.47 -19.28 12.84
N ASN A 146 9.51 -20.08 13.10
CA ASN A 146 10.07 -20.22 14.44
C ASN A 146 11.13 -19.15 14.76
N THR A 147 11.65 -18.46 13.74
CA THR A 147 12.68 -17.44 13.91
C THR A 147 12.05 -16.05 13.89
N ARG A 148 12.23 -15.28 14.97
CA ARG A 148 11.62 -13.96 15.19
C ARG A 148 12.68 -12.87 15.32
N TRP A 149 12.29 -11.62 15.05
CA TRP A 149 13.07 -10.41 15.28
C TRP A 149 12.18 -9.30 15.86
N TYR A 150 12.76 -8.17 16.23
CA TYR A 150 12.03 -6.94 16.60
C TYR A 150 10.90 -7.13 17.63
N ASP A 151 11.06 -8.05 18.59
CA ASP A 151 10.06 -8.27 19.65
C ASP A 151 9.83 -6.98 20.49
N ASP A 152 10.81 -6.07 20.50
CA ASP A 152 10.77 -4.77 21.19
C ASP A 152 10.28 -3.60 20.32
N ASP A 153 9.95 -3.80 19.03
CA ASP A 153 9.48 -2.76 18.11
C ASP A 153 8.25 -3.20 17.29
N PRO A 154 7.04 -3.16 17.87
CA PRO A 154 5.84 -3.74 17.27
C PRO A 154 5.12 -2.81 16.27
N TYR A 155 5.61 -1.60 16.05
CA TYR A 155 4.89 -0.57 15.28
C TYR A 155 5.31 -0.55 13.81
N VAL A 156 4.38 -0.17 12.94
CA VAL A 156 4.65 0.04 11.51
C VAL A 156 3.68 1.06 10.93
N LEU A 157 4.14 1.92 10.03
CA LEU A 157 3.26 2.81 9.28
C LEU A 157 2.61 2.05 8.12
N ALA A 158 1.34 2.32 7.83
CA ALA A 158 0.65 1.69 6.70
C ALA A 158 1.39 1.95 5.36
N SER A 159 1.98 3.14 5.18
CA SER A 159 2.79 3.52 4.02
C SER A 159 4.04 2.68 3.83
N GLN A 160 4.57 2.09 4.90
CA GLN A 160 5.77 1.24 4.84
C GLN A 160 5.43 -0.20 4.49
N THR A 161 4.14 -0.55 4.39
CA THR A 161 3.67 -1.94 4.37
C THR A 161 3.00 -2.37 3.08
N GLN A 162 3.24 -3.62 2.70
CA GLN A 162 2.53 -4.35 1.67
C GLN A 162 1.84 -5.57 2.28
N LYS A 163 0.71 -5.98 1.69
CA LYS A 163 -0.01 -7.17 2.14
C LYS A 163 0.56 -8.43 1.49
N VAL A 164 0.80 -9.45 2.28
CA VAL A 164 1.26 -10.78 1.85
C VAL A 164 0.31 -11.85 2.38
N PHE A 165 0.34 -13.04 1.79
CA PHE A 165 -0.23 -14.23 2.39
C PHE A 165 0.80 -15.34 2.53
N TYR A 166 0.55 -16.25 3.47
CA TYR A 166 1.44 -17.36 3.78
C TYR A 166 0.73 -18.66 3.50
N LEU A 167 1.43 -19.56 2.83
CA LEU A 167 0.97 -20.91 2.58
C LEU A 167 1.92 -21.89 3.27
N ASP A 168 1.42 -23.05 3.71
CA ASP A 168 2.31 -24.15 4.10
C ASP A 168 3.25 -24.47 2.95
N ASP A 169 4.56 -24.55 3.22
CA ASP A 169 5.50 -25.00 2.20
C ASP A 169 5.31 -26.51 1.98
N PRO A 170 4.84 -26.95 0.80
CA PRO A 170 4.54 -28.37 0.56
C PRO A 170 5.79 -29.25 0.52
N LYS A 171 6.97 -28.66 0.28
CA LYS A 171 8.24 -29.38 0.16
C LYS A 171 8.99 -29.42 1.48
N LEU A 172 9.04 -28.29 2.20
CA LEU A 172 9.78 -28.16 3.45
C LEU A 172 8.93 -28.51 4.67
N GLY A 173 7.60 -28.44 4.56
CA GLY A 173 6.66 -28.68 5.65
C GLY A 173 6.82 -27.67 6.79
N HIS A 174 6.10 -27.90 7.89
CA HIS A 174 6.24 -27.07 9.09
C HIS A 174 7.70 -27.11 9.62
N PRO A 175 8.30 -25.97 10.02
CA PRO A 175 7.73 -24.62 10.24
C PRO A 175 7.88 -23.65 9.05
N TRP A 176 7.99 -24.15 7.81
CA TRP A 176 8.20 -23.30 6.64
C TRP A 176 6.88 -22.85 6.01
N ARG A 177 6.84 -21.56 5.65
CA ARG A 177 5.72 -20.93 4.95
C ARG A 177 6.20 -20.26 3.69
N VAL A 178 5.55 -20.50 2.56
CA VAL A 178 5.74 -19.73 1.33
C VAL A 178 5.08 -18.37 1.51
N VAL A 179 5.81 -17.30 1.25
CA VAL A 179 5.33 -15.92 1.32
C VAL A 179 4.98 -15.45 -0.09
N GLN A 180 3.75 -15.03 -0.29
CA GLN A 180 3.27 -14.53 -1.57
C GLN A 180 2.74 -13.11 -1.41
N GLN A 181 3.29 -12.19 -2.20
CA GLN A 181 2.80 -10.82 -2.27
C GLN A 181 1.44 -10.77 -2.97
N ILE A 182 0.53 -9.95 -2.43
CA ILE A 182 -0.75 -9.69 -3.06
C ILE A 182 -0.54 -8.66 -4.16
N GLN A 183 -0.84 -9.06 -5.40
CA GLN A 183 -1.08 -8.14 -6.49
C GLN A 183 -2.57 -7.83 -6.50
N TYR A 184 -2.92 -6.57 -6.21
CA TYR A 184 -4.31 -6.12 -6.28
C TYR A 184 -4.71 -6.08 -7.75
N ARG A 185 -5.64 -6.94 -8.16
CA ARG A 185 -6.34 -6.77 -9.43
C ARG A 185 -7.23 -5.53 -9.27
N HIS A 186 -7.22 -4.63 -10.26
CA HIS A 186 -7.90 -3.31 -10.33
C HIS A 186 -7.07 -2.05 -10.03
N VAL A 187 -5.83 -2.00 -10.52
CA VAL A 187 -5.32 -0.78 -11.19
C VAL A 187 -5.11 -1.17 -12.64
N PHE A 188 -6.19 -1.17 -13.43
CA PHE A 188 -6.01 -1.20 -14.87
C PHE A 188 -5.59 0.23 -15.25
N ASP A 189 -4.29 0.44 -15.46
CA ASP A 189 -3.89 1.49 -16.41
C ASP A 189 -4.39 1.01 -17.77
N VAL A 190 -5.62 1.39 -18.12
CA VAL A 190 -6.03 1.41 -19.52
C VAL A 190 -5.30 2.63 -20.08
N PRO A 191 -4.29 2.46 -20.95
CA PRO A 191 -3.70 3.61 -21.62
C PRO A 191 -4.84 4.29 -22.40
N GLU A 192 -5.04 5.58 -22.19
CA GLU A 192 -5.81 6.36 -23.15
C GLU A 192 -5.00 6.32 -24.44
N ASN A 193 -5.48 5.58 -25.44
CA ASN A 193 -4.89 5.64 -26.77
C ASN A 193 -5.15 7.04 -27.32
N GLU A 194 -4.13 7.91 -27.30
CA GLU A 194 -4.09 9.12 -28.11
C GLU A 194 -3.78 8.74 -29.56
N GLU A 195 -4.66 8.02 -30.23
CA GLU A 195 -4.58 7.79 -31.68
C GLU A 195 -5.99 7.85 -32.29
N ASP A 196 -6.56 9.05 -32.28
CA ASP A 196 -7.52 9.49 -33.30
C ASP A 196 -6.95 10.77 -33.96
N GLU A 197 -5.69 10.70 -34.42
CA GLU A 197 -5.21 11.64 -35.44
C GLU A 197 -5.77 11.16 -36.78
N MET A 198 -6.88 11.76 -37.21
CA MET A 198 -7.36 11.63 -38.58
C MET A 198 -6.32 12.26 -39.52
N GLU A 199 -5.59 11.43 -40.26
CA GLU A 199 -4.78 11.90 -41.38
C GLU A 199 -5.69 12.35 -42.53
N ASP A 200 -5.59 13.64 -42.84
CA ASP A 200 -6.12 14.28 -44.04
C ASP A 200 -5.36 13.75 -45.28
N ASP A 201 -6.07 13.12 -46.22
CA ASP A 201 -5.62 13.06 -47.60
C ASP A 201 -6.59 13.83 -48.51
N ILE A 202 -6.12 15.01 -48.90
CA ILE A 202 -6.68 15.88 -49.92
C ILE A 202 -6.41 15.23 -51.28
N ASP A 203 -7.46 15.03 -52.08
CA ASP A 203 -7.32 15.00 -53.54
C ASP A 203 -8.27 16.02 -54.16
N SER A 204 -7.66 16.98 -54.86
CA SER A 204 -8.35 18.04 -55.58
C SER A 204 -8.75 17.53 -56.96
N ASP A 205 -10.02 17.63 -57.34
CA ASP A 205 -10.34 18.18 -58.65
C ASP A 205 -11.77 18.71 -58.80
N SER A 206 -11.81 19.98 -59.17
CA SER A 206 -12.84 20.80 -59.80
C SER A 206 -14.03 20.09 -60.46
N ASN A 207 -15.26 20.46 -60.07
CA ASN A 207 -16.20 21.22 -60.92
C ASN A 207 -17.60 21.34 -60.30
N GLY A 208 -18.18 22.55 -60.42
CA GLY A 208 -19.56 22.68 -60.88
C GLY A 208 -20.69 22.60 -59.85
N ASN A 209 -21.11 23.77 -59.38
CA ASN A 209 -22.49 24.28 -59.37
C ASN A 209 -23.69 23.38 -58.97
N ASP A 210 -24.52 24.02 -58.13
CA ASP A 210 -25.97 24.16 -58.31
C ASP A 210 -26.95 23.16 -57.67
N ILE A 211 -27.68 23.69 -56.67
CA ILE A 211 -29.14 23.65 -56.41
C ILE A 211 -29.93 22.32 -56.49
N ASN A 212 -30.63 22.07 -55.37
CA ASN A 212 -32.02 21.61 -55.23
C ASN A 212 -32.45 20.15 -55.56
N ASN A 213 -33.32 19.68 -54.66
CA ASN A 213 -34.42 18.71 -54.79
C ASN A 213 -34.11 17.21 -54.69
N GLU A 214 -34.55 16.62 -53.56
CA GLU A 214 -35.71 15.70 -53.44
C GLU A 214 -36.10 14.81 -54.66
N TRP A 215 -36.66 13.61 -54.38
CA TRP A 215 -37.28 12.60 -55.30
C TRP A 215 -36.30 11.62 -55.97
N GLU A 216 -36.54 10.33 -56.23
CA GLU A 216 -37.51 9.29 -55.81
C GLU A 216 -36.89 7.93 -56.25
N ASP A 217 -37.41 6.84 -55.69
CA ASP A 217 -37.08 5.43 -55.94
C ASP A 217 -37.37 4.96 -57.39
N PRO A 218 -36.55 4.06 -57.96
CA PRO A 218 -37.03 3.13 -58.98
C PRO A 218 -36.58 1.67 -58.71
N ASN A 219 -37.53 0.84 -58.26
CA ASN A 219 -38.00 -0.41 -58.92
C ASN A 219 -37.26 -0.79 -60.23
N ASP A 220 -37.08 -2.03 -60.67
CA ASP A 220 -37.60 -3.37 -60.37
C ASP A 220 -36.70 -4.30 -61.22
N ASP A 221 -36.59 -5.57 -60.86
CA ASP A 221 -36.75 -6.64 -61.87
C ASP A 221 -37.12 -7.93 -61.11
N ASP A 222 -38.40 -8.27 -61.25
CA ASP A 222 -39.03 -9.54 -60.92
C ASP A 222 -38.46 -10.69 -61.78
N ASP A 223 -38.29 -11.87 -61.17
CA ASP A 223 -38.64 -13.21 -61.69
C ASP A 223 -38.13 -14.26 -60.68
N GLU A 224 -38.80 -15.35 -60.32
CA GLU A 224 -40.07 -15.95 -60.69
C GLU A 224 -40.40 -16.99 -59.58
N SER A 225 -41.68 -17.26 -59.39
CA SER A 225 -42.29 -18.19 -58.43
C SER A 225 -41.81 -19.65 -58.52
N THR A 226 -41.88 -20.41 -57.42
CA THR A 226 -42.89 -21.50 -57.26
C THR A 226 -42.83 -22.17 -55.88
N ASP A 227 -44.03 -22.47 -55.38
CA ASP A 227 -44.40 -23.18 -54.15
C ASP A 227 -43.98 -24.66 -54.13
N ASP A 228 -43.78 -25.21 -52.93
CA ASP A 228 -44.43 -26.44 -52.44
C ASP A 228 -44.04 -26.74 -50.98
N ASP A 229 -44.80 -26.16 -50.06
CA ASP A 229 -45.70 -26.83 -49.12
C ASP A 229 -45.38 -28.25 -48.54
N LEU A 230 -45.67 -28.38 -47.22
CA LEU A 230 -45.97 -29.57 -46.39
C LEU A 230 -44.76 -30.43 -45.92
N MET A 231 -44.70 -31.01 -44.71
CA MET A 231 -45.53 -31.07 -43.49
C MET A 231 -44.67 -31.76 -42.39
N GLU A 232 -45.05 -31.53 -41.12
CA GLU A 232 -45.06 -32.42 -39.93
C GLU A 232 -44.15 -33.68 -39.86
N GLU A 233 -43.63 -34.13 -38.72
CA GLU A 233 -44.29 -34.38 -37.45
C GLU A 233 -43.24 -34.48 -36.31
N SER A 234 -43.69 -34.05 -35.12
CA SER A 234 -43.52 -34.65 -33.78
C SER A 234 -42.14 -35.12 -33.27
#